data_AF-A0A2W5XGT1-F1
#
_entry.id   AF-A0A2W5XGT1-F1
#
_cell.length_a   1.000
_cell.length_b   1.000
_cell.length_c   1.000
_cell.angle_alpha   90.00
_cell.angle_beta   90.00
_cell.angle_gamma   90.00
#
_symmetry.space_group_name_H-M   'P 1'
#
loop_
_entity.id
_entity.type
_entity.pdbx_description
1 polymer ?
#
loop_
_entity_poly.entity_id
_entity_poly.type
_entity_poly.pdbx_seq_one_letter_code
_entity_poly.pdbx_strand_id
1 'polypeptide(L)' 'MGVKKAFNRTVKDVKDSVSEGKHRAKAGAERGKRETAGSQMTASQKVSSNVKEAGHKTAAGVDKTKRKVRDKV' A
#
# COMPACT_ATOMS: atom_id res chain seq x y z
N MET A 1 9.85 -19.07 25.55
CA MET A 1 9.07 -18.18 24.67
C MET A 1 8.22 -19.03 23.73
N GLY A 2 6.91 -19.08 23.93
CA GLY A 2 6.04 -20.12 23.33
C GLY A 2 5.73 -19.91 21.85
N VAL A 3 5.55 -21.03 21.15
CA VAL A 3 5.16 -21.16 19.72
C VAL A 3 3.99 -20.23 19.33
N LYS A 4 3.05 -19.97 20.25
CA LYS A 4 1.96 -18.98 20.09
C LYS A 4 2.44 -17.56 19.74
N LYS A 5 3.54 -17.11 20.34
CA LYS A 5 4.09 -15.76 20.12
C LYS A 5 4.73 -15.65 18.72
N ALA A 6 5.39 -16.73 18.28
CA ALA A 6 5.95 -16.83 16.93
C ALA A 6 4.83 -16.85 15.88
N PHE A 7 3.80 -17.68 16.07
CA PHE A 7 2.65 -17.76 15.17
C PHE A 7 1.92 -16.42 15.02
N ASN A 8 1.64 -15.73 16.14
CA ASN A 8 1.02 -14.40 16.10
C ASN A 8 1.88 -13.35 15.38
N ARG A 9 3.22 -13.47 15.45
CA ARG A 9 4.13 -12.59 14.72
C ARG A 9 4.04 -12.86 13.21
N THR A 10 4.09 -14.13 12.81
CA THR A 10 3.94 -14.54 11.40
C THR A 10 2.61 -14.09 10.79
N VAL A 11 1.50 -14.26 11.50
CA VAL A 11 0.18 -13.81 11.02
C VAL A 11 0.15 -12.29 10.84
N LYS A 12 0.77 -11.53 11.75
CA LYS A 12 0.90 -10.08 11.60
C LYS A 12 1.77 -9.69 10.41
N ASP A 13 2.90 -10.37 10.19
CA ASP A 13 3.77 -10.13 9.04
C ASP A 13 3.07 -10.40 7.69
N VAL A 14 2.26 -11.46 7.62
CA VAL A 14 1.43 -11.75 6.44
C VAL A 14 0.39 -10.64 6.24
N LYS A 15 -0.31 -10.23 7.30
CA LYS A 15 -1.33 -9.17 7.22
C LYS A 15 -0.73 -7.84 6.77
N ASP A 16 0.43 -7.47 7.29
CA ASP A 16 1.15 -6.26 6.92
C ASP A 16 1.62 -6.33 5.46
N SER A 17 2.17 -7.48 5.02
CA SER A 17 2.59 -7.68 3.63
C SER A 17 1.41 -7.60 2.64
N VAL A 18 0.25 -8.14 3.02
CA VAL A 18 -0.98 -8.04 2.22
C VAL A 18 -1.49 -6.59 2.17
N SER A 19 -1.41 -5.85 3.28
CA SER A 19 -1.79 -4.43 3.33
C SER A 19 -0.89 -3.59 2.41
N GLU A 20 0.43 -3.74 2.54
CA GLU A 20 1.42 -3.09 1.66
C GLU A 20 1.19 -3.45 0.19
N GLY A 21 0.96 -4.73 -0.09
CA GLY A 21 0.67 -5.24 -1.43
C GLY A 21 -0.60 -4.61 -2.01
N LYS A 22 -1.69 -4.54 -1.24
CA LYS A 22 -2.94 -3.88 -1.66
C LYS A 22 -2.74 -2.41 -1.97
N HIS A 23 -1.99 -1.69 -1.14
CA HIS A 23 -1.73 -0.27 -1.37
C HIS A 23 -0.88 -0.04 -2.63
N ARG A 24 0.15 -0.86 -2.86
CA ARG A 24 0.92 -0.83 -4.11
C ARG A 24 0.07 -1.20 -5.32
N ALA A 25 -0.76 -2.22 -5.21
CA ALA A 25 -1.65 -2.64 -6.29
C ALA A 25 -2.67 -1.54 -6.64
N LYS A 26 -3.26 -0.87 -5.65
CA LYS A 26 -4.15 0.27 -5.88
C LYS A 26 -3.43 1.45 -6.55
N ALA A 27 -2.20 1.76 -6.13
CA ALA A 27 -1.37 2.77 -6.79
C ALA A 27 -1.06 2.39 -8.26
N GLY A 28 -0.76 1.11 -8.51
CA GLY A 28 -0.58 0.56 -9.85
C GLY A 28 -1.85 0.62 -10.70
N ALA A 29 -3.01 0.32 -10.13
CA ALA A 29 -4.29 0.40 -10.80
C ALA A 29 -4.65 1.84 -11.20
N GLU A 30 -4.35 2.83 -10.34
CA GLU A 30 -4.50 4.26 -10.65
C GLU A 30 -3.57 4.70 -11.79
N ARG A 31 -2.35 4.16 -11.87
CA ARG A 31 -1.48 4.33 -13.05
C ARG A 31 -2.05 3.65 -14.29
N GLY A 32 -2.42 2.39 -14.20
CA GLY A 32 -2.98 1.62 -15.32
C GLY A 32 -4.25 2.26 -15.89
N LYS A 33 -5.13 2.81 -15.04
CA LYS A 33 -6.29 3.60 -15.47
C LYS A 33 -5.90 4.86 -16.25
N ARG A 34 -4.81 5.52 -15.88
CA ARG A 34 -4.29 6.66 -16.64
C ARG A 34 -3.55 6.26 -17.91
N GLU A 35 -2.95 5.09 -17.97
CA GLU A 35 -2.35 4.59 -19.21
C GLU A 35 -3.42 4.16 -20.22
N THR A 36 -4.48 3.48 -19.76
CA THR A 36 -5.57 3.01 -20.63
C THR A 36 -6.59 4.09 -21.00
N ALA A 37 -7.00 4.92 -20.04
CA ALA A 37 -8.03 5.94 -20.24
C ALA A 37 -7.48 7.38 -20.19
N GLY A 38 -6.16 7.56 -20.23
CA GLY A 38 -5.51 8.87 -20.03
C GLY A 38 -5.95 9.96 -21.00
N SER A 39 -6.33 9.59 -22.23
CA SER A 39 -6.85 10.52 -23.23
C SER A 39 -8.32 10.88 -23.03
N GLN A 40 -9.09 10.03 -22.33
CA GLN A 40 -10.50 10.27 -21.99
C GLN A 40 -10.67 10.90 -20.59
N MET A 41 -9.62 10.94 -19.77
CA MET A 41 -9.66 11.56 -18.44
C MET A 41 -9.52 13.08 -18.51
N THR A 42 -10.47 13.77 -17.88
CA THR A 42 -10.39 15.21 -17.62
C THR A 42 -9.22 15.58 -16.71
N ALA A 43 -8.78 16.85 -16.74
CA ALA A 43 -7.68 17.33 -15.91
C ALA A 43 -7.92 17.07 -14.41
N SER A 44 -9.14 17.31 -13.92
CA SER A 44 -9.51 17.01 -12.52
C SER A 44 -9.43 15.51 -12.19
N GLN A 45 -9.78 14.62 -13.11
CA GLN A 45 -9.64 13.17 -12.90
C GLN A 45 -8.17 12.73 -12.85
N LYS A 46 -7.30 13.32 -13.69
CA LYS A 46 -5.84 13.07 -13.63
C LYS A 46 -5.24 13.53 -12.31
N VAL A 47 -5.64 14.71 -11.82
CA VAL A 47 -5.18 15.24 -10.53
C VAL A 47 -5.67 14.35 -9.38
N SER A 48 -6.96 14.01 -9.34
CA SER A 48 -7.51 13.12 -8.32
C SER A 48 -6.82 11.76 -8.32
N SER A 49 -6.50 11.22 -9.51
CA SER A 49 -5.78 9.96 -9.64
C SER A 49 -4.34 10.04 -9.13
N ASN A 50 -3.63 11.13 -9.41
CA ASN A 50 -2.31 11.39 -8.82
C ASN A 50 -2.36 11.48 -7.29
N VAL A 51 -3.36 12.17 -6.74
CA VAL A 51 -3.54 12.30 -5.29
C VAL A 51 -3.83 10.95 -4.64
N LYS A 52 -4.67 10.11 -5.28
CA LYS A 52 -4.93 8.74 -4.80
C LYS A 52 -3.70 7.85 -4.87
N GLU A 53 -2.93 7.92 -5.95
CA GLU A 53 -1.65 7.21 -6.07
C GLU A 53 -0.69 7.64 -4.96
N ALA A 54 -0.55 8.95 -4.72
CA ALA A 54 0.29 9.49 -3.67
C ALA A 54 -0.18 9.03 -2.29
N GLY A 55 -1.49 9.11 -2.00
CA GLY A 55 -2.06 8.63 -0.73
C GLY A 55 -1.81 7.14 -0.49
N HIS A 56 -1.95 6.31 -1.53
CA HIS A 56 -1.66 4.89 -1.44
C HIS A 56 -0.15 4.60 -1.25
N LYS A 57 0.74 5.35 -1.89
CA LYS A 57 2.19 5.25 -1.66
C LYS A 57 2.56 5.67 -0.24
N THR A 58 1.99 6.75 0.27
CA THR A 58 2.21 7.22 1.64
C THR A 58 1.72 6.21 2.66
N ALA A 59 0.52 5.65 2.47
CA ALA A 59 -0.01 4.58 3.32
C ALA A 59 0.92 3.35 3.34
N ALA A 60 1.40 2.92 2.17
CA ALA A 60 2.38 1.83 2.08
C ALA A 60 3.70 2.17 2.78
N GLY A 61 4.14 3.44 2.74
CA GLY A 61 5.33 3.91 3.46
C GLY A 61 5.14 3.91 4.98
N VAL A 62 3.96 4.32 5.46
CA VAL A 62 3.60 4.29 6.88
C VAL A 62 3.53 2.85 7.40
N ASP A 63 2.90 1.93 6.65
CA ASP A 63 2.85 0.51 7.00
C ASP A 63 4.26 -0.10 7.08
N LYS A 64 5.12 0.20 6.10
CA LYS A 64 6.52 -0.23 6.11
C LYS A 64 7.30 0.33 7.31
N THR A 65 7.02 1.58 7.68
CA THR A 65 7.65 2.23 8.84
C THR A 65 7.16 1.60 10.14
N LYS A 66 5.86 1.33 10.29
CA LYS A 66 5.28 0.60 11.43
C LYS A 66 5.92 -0.77 11.59
N ARG A 67 6.15 -1.48 10.49
CA ARG A 67 6.82 -2.78 10.49
C ARG A 67 8.29 -2.66 10.96
N LYS A 68 9.04 -1.71 10.39
CA LYS A 68 10.43 -1.44 10.81
C LYS A 68 10.56 -1.07 12.30
N VAL A 69 9.65 -0.27 12.84
CA VAL A 69 9.63 0.08 14.27
C VAL A 69 9.35 -1.16 15.11
N ARG A 70 8.40 -2.01 14.69
CA ARG A 70 8.07 -3.26 15.39
C ARG A 70 9.17 -4.32 15.32
N ASP A 71 10.00 -4.31 14.26
CA ASP A 71 11.15 -5.21 14.16
C ASP A 71 12.38 -4.68 14.90
N LYS A 72 12.43 -3.37 15.20
CA LYS A 72 13.48 -2.76 16.03
C LYS A 72 13.22 -2.81 17.54
N VAL A 73 11.99 -3.10 17.97
CA VAL A 73 11.57 -3.23 19.39
C VAL A 73 11.31 -4.70 19.69
#